data_AF-Q68I30-F1
#
_entry.id   AF-Q68I30-F1
#
_cell.length_a   1.000
_cell.length_b   1.000
_cell.length_c   1.000
_cell.angle_alpha   90.00
_cell.angle_beta   90.00
_cell.angle_gamma   90.00
#
_symmetry.space_group_name_H-M   'P 1'
#
loop_
_entity.id
_entity.type
_entity.pdbx_description
1 polymer ?
#
loop_
_entity_poly.entity_id
_entity_poly.type
_entity_poly.pdbx_seq_one_letter_code
_entity_poly.pdbx_strand_id
1 'polypeptide(L)' 'EYIRSSYYNKLEYTRFSSSVGKFVGFTEYGVRNAEYWNNDASFLSAMKAQKEAVCLNHVQIDYTAALTKS' A
#
# COMPACT_ATOMS: atom_id res chain seq x y z
N GLU A 1 3.09 8.90 0.73
CA GLU A 1 2.03 7.93 0.38
C GLU A 1 2.63 6.53 0.43
N TYR A 2 1.86 5.53 0.85
CA TYR A 2 2.20 4.11 0.74
C TYR A 2 1.11 3.41 -0.07
N ILE A 3 1.52 2.62 -1.07
CA ILE A 3 0.62 1.90 -1.98
C ILE A 3 1.05 0.44 -2.03
N ARG A 4 0.08 -0.46 -1.89
CA ARG A 4 0.25 -1.88 -2.18
C ARG A 4 -0.79 -2.32 -3.18
N SER A 5 -0.35 -2.52 -4.41
CA SER A 5 -1.20 -2.97 -5.51
C SER A 5 -0.98 -4.45 -5.80
N SER A 6 -2.06 -5.16 -6.08
CA SER A 6 -2.05 -6.58 -6.43
C SER A 6 -2.48 -6.75 -7.88
N TYR A 7 -1.63 -7.41 -8.67
CA TYR A 7 -1.79 -7.60 -10.10
C TYR A 7 -1.81 -9.07 -10.46
N TYR A 8 -2.61 -9.42 -11.47
CA TYR A 8 -2.56 -10.70 -12.16
C TYR A 8 -2.64 -10.45 -13.66
N ASN A 9 -1.73 -11.03 -14.45
CA ASN A 9 -1.65 -10.82 -15.92
C ASN A 9 -1.69 -9.33 -16.33
N LYS A 10 -0.91 -8.49 -15.65
CA LYS A 10 -0.88 -7.01 -15.83
C LYS A 10 -2.20 -6.29 -15.53
N LEU A 11 -3.22 -6.99 -15.05
CA LEU A 11 -4.48 -6.41 -14.59
C LEU A 11 -4.43 -6.19 -13.08
N GLU A 12 -4.61 -4.95 -12.66
CA GLU A 12 -4.75 -4.63 -11.24
C GLU A 12 -6.12 -5.10 -10.76
N TYR A 13 -6.14 -5.90 -9.69
CA TYR A 13 -7.40 -6.32 -9.11
C TYR A 13 -7.68 -5.64 -7.76
N THR A 14 -6.68 -5.37 -6.92
CA THR A 14 -6.90 -4.71 -5.62
C THR A 14 -5.73 -3.79 -5.26
N ARG A 15 -6.01 -2.68 -4.56
CA ARG A 15 -5.00 -1.76 -4.02
C ARG A 15 -5.34 -1.31 -2.62
N PHE A 16 -4.34 -1.31 -1.73
CA PHE A 16 -4.32 -0.46 -0.55
C PHE A 16 -3.59 0.84 -0.86
N SER A 17 -4.12 1.96 -0.36
CA SER A 17 -3.46 3.26 -0.38
C SER A 17 -3.55 3.88 1.01
N SER A 18 -2.45 4.45 1.52
CA SER A 18 -2.44 5.10 2.83
C SER A 18 -3.31 6.35 2.89
N SER A 19 -3.51 7.04 1.76
CA SER A 19 -4.42 8.21 1.70
C SER A 19 -5.88 7.81 1.78
N VAL A 20 -6.26 6.65 1.24
CA VAL A 20 -7.62 6.08 1.37
C VAL A 20 -7.81 5.31 2.68
N GLY A 21 -6.73 4.70 3.19
CA GLY A 21 -6.72 3.95 4.44
C GLY A 21 -7.40 2.59 4.39
N LYS A 22 -7.71 2.06 3.20
CA LYS A 22 -8.32 0.74 3.00
C LYS A 22 -8.03 0.17 1.62
N PHE A 23 -8.36 -1.10 1.43
CA PHE A 23 -8.29 -1.77 0.15
C PHE A 23 -9.48 -1.37 -0.74
N VAL A 24 -9.20 -1.17 -2.03
CA VAL A 24 -10.17 -0.89 -3.10
C VAL A 24 -9.98 -1.95 -4.18
N GLY A 25 -11.08 -2.54 -4.64
CA GLY A 25 -11.09 -3.49 -5.75
C GLY A 25 -11.38 -2.81 -7.09
N PHE A 26 -10.72 -3.26 -8.16
CA PHE A 26 -10.87 -2.73 -9.53
C PHE A 26 -11.47 -3.75 -10.51
N THR A 27 -11.65 -4.99 -10.06
CA THR A 27 -12.36 -6.05 -10.77
C THR A 27 -13.35 -6.69 -9.80
N GLU A 28 -14.33 -7.46 -10.28
CA GLU A 28 -15.26 -8.16 -9.40
C GLU A 28 -14.54 -9.06 -8.38
N TYR A 29 -13.55 -9.82 -8.84
CA TYR A 29 -12.66 -10.60 -7.98
C TYR A 29 -11.94 -9.72 -6.95
N GLY A 30 -11.42 -8.58 -7.41
CA GLY A 30 -10.73 -7.60 -6.59
C GLY A 30 -11.59 -6.94 -5.52
N VAL A 31 -12.88 -6.72 -5.79
CA VAL A 31 -13.84 -6.17 -4.83
C VAL A 31 -14.07 -7.15 -3.68
N ARG A 32 -14.30 -8.43 -3.98
CA ARG A 32 -14.48 -9.47 -2.95
C ARG A 32 -13.23 -9.61 -2.06
N ASN A 33 -12.04 -9.53 -2.65
CA ASN A 33 -10.79 -9.54 -1.89
C ASN A 33 -10.63 -8.28 -1.02
N ALA A 34 -10.99 -7.11 -1.55
CA ALA A 34 -10.93 -5.87 -0.80
C ALA A 34 -11.87 -5.91 0.41
N GLU A 35 -13.09 -6.40 0.25
CA GLU A 35 -14.05 -6.59 1.35
C GLU A 35 -13.49 -7.54 2.41
N TYR A 36 -12.96 -8.69 2.01
CA TYR A 36 -12.36 -9.66 2.92
C TYR A 36 -11.21 -9.03 3.73
N TRP A 37 -10.25 -8.36 3.06
CA TRP A 37 -9.12 -7.74 3.73
C TRP A 37 -9.49 -6.53 4.59
N ASN A 38 -10.52 -5.77 4.21
CA ASN A 38 -11.00 -4.65 5.00
C ASN A 38 -11.75 -5.10 6.28
N ASN A 39 -12.30 -6.32 6.28
CA ASN A 39 -12.93 -6.92 7.45
C ASN A 39 -11.93 -7.53 8.44
N ASP A 40 -10.68 -7.80 8.03
CA ASP A 40 -9.60 -8.15 8.95
C ASP A 40 -8.97 -6.88 9.54
N ALA A 41 -9.41 -6.52 10.75
CA ALA A 41 -8.95 -5.32 11.44
C ALA A 41 -7.44 -5.32 11.74
N SER A 42 -6.87 -6.50 12.05
CA SER A 42 -5.43 -6.63 12.35
C SER A 42 -4.62 -6.33 11.10
N PHE A 43 -4.98 -6.97 9.99
CA PHE A 43 -4.33 -6.76 8.71
C PHE A 43 -4.48 -5.32 8.22
N LEU A 44 -5.69 -4.76 8.27
CA LEU A 44 -5.94 -3.39 7.84
C LEU A 44 -5.16 -2.36 8.68
N SER A 45 -5.04 -2.58 9.99
CA SER A 45 -4.23 -1.74 10.88
C SER A 45 -2.75 -1.80 10.52
N ALA A 46 -2.21 -3.01 10.30
CA ALA A 46 -0.83 -3.20 9.89
C ALA A 46 -0.52 -2.50 8.56
N MET A 47 -1.46 -2.52 7.61
CA MET A 47 -1.34 -1.82 6.32
C MET A 47 -1.34 -0.30 6.47
N LYS A 48 -2.17 0.26 7.36
CA LYS A 48 -2.20 1.71 7.65
C LYS A 48 -0.88 2.22 8.24
N ALA A 49 -0.19 1.40 9.03
CA ALA A 49 1.09 1.76 9.64
C ALA A 49 2.28 1.79 8.65
N GLN A 50 2.17 1.15 7.48
CA GLN A 50 3.30 0.98 6.56
C GLN A 50 3.88 2.30 6.01
N LYS A 51 3.06 3.35 5.90
CA LYS A 51 3.56 4.67 5.47
C LYS A 51 4.66 5.18 6.40
N GLU A 52 4.45 5.05 7.71
CA GLU A 52 5.43 5.50 8.71
C GLU A 52 6.57 4.50 8.84
N ALA A 53 6.22 3.22 9.02
CA ALA A 53 7.18 2.15 9.28
C ALA A 53 8.17 1.92 8.14
N VAL A 54 7.74 2.10 6.88
CA VAL A 54 8.59 1.85 5.71
C VAL A 54 8.92 3.16 5.01
N CYS A 55 7.94 3.89 4.48
CA CYS A 55 8.25 5.02 3.61
C CYS A 55 8.95 6.16 4.36
N LEU A 56 8.35 6.68 5.43
CA LEU A 56 8.94 7.81 6.17
C LEU A 56 10.23 7.42 6.87
N ASN A 57 10.33 6.18 7.36
CA ASN A 57 11.53 5.69 8.01
C ASN A 57 12.77 5.66 7.09
N HIS A 58 12.58 5.35 5.79
CA HIS A 58 13.70 5.16 4.86
C HIS A 58 13.93 6.36 3.93
N VAL A 59 12.89 7.08 3.54
CA VAL A 59 12.98 8.12 2.48
C VAL A 59 14.02 9.21 2.79
N GLN A 60 14.21 9.57 4.06
CA GLN A 60 15.20 10.58 4.43
C GLN A 60 16.63 10.10 4.15
N ILE A 61 16.91 8.82 4.39
CA ILE A 61 18.22 8.21 4.12
C ILE A 61 18.46 8.19 2.61
N ASP A 62 17.49 7.70 1.84
CA ASP A 62 17.59 7.63 0.38
C ASP A 62 17.75 9.03 -0.25
N TYR A 63 16.98 10.00 0.23
CA TYR A 63 17.05 11.38 -0.23
C TYR A 63 18.43 12.00 0.03
N THR A 64 18.96 11.81 1.25
CA THR A 64 20.31 12.31 1.61
C THR A 64 21.39 11.63 0.77
N ALA A 65 21.27 10.31 0.54
CA ALA A 65 22.20 9.55 -0.29
C ALA A 65 22.17 9.98 -1.77
N ALA A 66 21.00 10.37 -2.29
CA ALA A 66 20.86 10.88 -3.64
C ALA A 66 21.54 12.26 -3.81
N LEU A 67 21.36 13.17 -2.86
CA LEU A 67 21.93 14.52 -2.89
C LEU A 67 23.45 14.55 -2.66
N THR A 68 24.01 13.60 -1.93
CA THR A 68 25.47 13.53 -1.69
C THR A 68 26.22 12.89 -2.86
N LYS A 69 25.51 12.27 -3.81
CA LYS A 69 26.07 11.68 -5.03
C LYS A 69 25.93 12.57 -6.27
N SER A 70 25.28 13.71 -6.15
CA SER A 70 25.20 14.78 -7.17
C SER A 70 26.27 15.83 -6.93
#